data_AF-A0A942WVV5-F1
#
_entry.id   AF-A0A942WVV5-F1
#
_cell.length_a   1.000
_cell.length_b   1.000
_cell.length_c   1.000
_cell.angle_alpha   90.00
_cell.angle_beta   90.00
_cell.angle_gamma   90.00
#
_symmetry.space_group_name_H-M   'P 1'
#
loop_
_entity.id
_entity.type
_entity.pdbx_description
1 polymer ?
#
loop_
_entity_poly.entity_id
_entity_poly.type
_entity_poly.pdbx_seq_one_letter_code
_entity_poly.pdbx_strand_id
1 'polypeptide(L)'
;MENVECIFNSIKLHERKQDEKCYFDPIRYFLVQKTPEEEVRQKTIIFIQKKLGIPIERIRVEEPMCHVKKGLRGRADIVVYRDDKQEEALMVIECKAPYIDVECNVVLDQAIRYRDILNAKYIMLVNGVNAVVYQFKNGKLKEVDKIPSYQELLKSKVKIVKQSKDKPYTFEDIKSKRLQNKFLNEGYMGEDSPPKNYEFYLNLLNLLLLKNITSSNILEKLNVIEDCFRGVTFFGNRGGGQYQVWTRLFIAKDYERKDQVLGISICGTEHTENDPHWGNRLGVTQLNVSITNKETRHHSLQLNLDKFCKFDINTNMIEITHNGAITRGRDGALPKKELLDYVQKRAPELVKDDKIYLGRLDNSRLLEWRNSNVQSFIRNLLRYAVLRDGFRSEYKKSK
;
A
#
# COMPACT_ATOMS: atom_id res chain seq x y z
N MET A 1 13.85 4.66 -14.94
CA MET A 1 13.85 3.29 -14.39
C MET A 1 13.97 2.35 -15.56
N GLU A 2 14.92 1.41 -15.52
CA GLU A 2 14.90 0.29 -16.48
C GLU A 2 13.55 -0.41 -16.37
N ASN A 3 12.96 -0.78 -17.50
CA ASN A 3 11.68 -1.46 -17.51
C ASN A 3 11.91 -2.93 -17.11
N VAL A 4 11.91 -3.19 -15.79
CA VAL A 4 12.09 -4.51 -15.17
C VAL A 4 11.10 -5.50 -15.77
N GLU A 5 9.85 -5.09 -15.91
CA GLU A 5 8.79 -5.89 -16.53
C GLU A 5 9.15 -6.35 -17.95
N CYS A 6 9.61 -5.45 -18.83
CA CYS A 6 10.06 -5.84 -20.17
C CYS A 6 11.23 -6.83 -20.12
N ILE A 7 12.18 -6.65 -19.19
CA ILE A 7 13.32 -7.56 -19.05
C ILE A 7 12.82 -8.93 -18.60
N PHE A 8 11.99 -9.00 -17.57
CA PHE A 8 11.47 -10.26 -17.03
C PHE A 8 10.58 -10.99 -18.05
N ASN A 9 9.79 -10.26 -18.84
CA ASN A 9 8.98 -10.82 -19.94
C ASN A 9 9.85 -11.36 -21.09
N SER A 10 11.06 -10.82 -21.29
CA SER A 10 12.01 -11.33 -22.28
C SER A 10 12.72 -12.62 -21.86
N ILE A 11 12.75 -12.92 -20.55
CA ILE A 11 13.40 -14.12 -20.01
C ILE A 11 12.49 -15.32 -20.21
N LYS A 12 12.91 -16.24 -21.08
CA LYS A 12 12.24 -17.52 -21.29
C LYS A 12 12.78 -18.57 -20.32
N LEU A 13 11.88 -19.13 -19.51
CA LEU A 13 12.16 -20.32 -18.70
C LEU A 13 11.65 -21.56 -19.44
N HIS A 14 12.40 -22.66 -19.35
CA HIS A 14 11.98 -23.94 -19.90
C HIS A 14 11.09 -24.67 -18.89
N GLU A 15 9.79 -24.71 -19.16
CA GLU A 15 8.85 -25.54 -18.40
C GLU A 15 9.19 -27.03 -18.57
N ARG A 16 9.21 -27.74 -17.46
CA ARG A 16 9.32 -29.19 -17.39
C ARG A 16 8.07 -29.75 -16.73
N LYS A 17 7.82 -31.04 -16.92
CA LYS A 17 6.65 -31.72 -16.36
C LYS A 17 7.10 -33.00 -15.63
N GLN A 18 6.76 -33.09 -14.34
CA GLN A 18 6.64 -34.35 -13.61
C GLN A 18 5.14 -34.57 -13.35
N ASP A 19 4.70 -34.57 -12.09
CA ASP A 19 3.28 -34.59 -11.71
C ASP A 19 2.64 -33.21 -11.92
N GLU A 20 3.42 -32.15 -11.69
CA GLU A 20 3.03 -30.76 -11.90
C GLU A 20 4.03 -30.04 -12.83
N LYS A 21 3.68 -28.81 -13.24
CA LYS A 21 4.60 -27.95 -13.98
C LYS A 21 5.74 -27.50 -13.07
N CYS A 22 6.97 -27.60 -13.54
CA CYS A 22 8.16 -27.26 -12.78
C CYS A 22 9.23 -26.57 -13.62
N TYR A 23 10.18 -25.93 -12.95
CA TYR A 23 11.41 -25.40 -13.53
C TYR A 23 12.63 -26.15 -13.01
N PHE A 24 13.73 -26.16 -13.76
CA PHE A 24 15.01 -26.60 -13.23
C PHE A 24 15.73 -25.41 -12.59
N ASP A 25 16.02 -25.50 -11.30
CA ASP A 25 16.82 -24.49 -10.61
C ASP A 25 18.31 -24.78 -10.80
N PRO A 26 19.08 -23.88 -11.46
CA PRO A 26 20.48 -24.13 -11.78
C PRO A 26 21.43 -23.97 -10.59
N ILE A 27 20.96 -23.47 -9.45
CA ILE A 27 21.76 -23.26 -8.23
C ILE A 27 21.49 -24.38 -7.22
N ARG A 28 20.22 -24.79 -7.08
CA ARG A 28 19.82 -25.88 -6.18
C ARG A 28 19.90 -27.25 -6.83
N TYR A 29 20.03 -27.32 -8.16
CA TYR A 29 20.17 -28.54 -8.96
C TYR A 29 18.99 -29.53 -8.85
N PHE A 30 17.77 -29.03 -8.69
CA PHE A 30 16.56 -29.87 -8.69
C PHE A 30 15.36 -29.17 -9.34
N LEU A 31 14.27 -29.92 -9.55
CA LEU A 31 13.02 -29.41 -10.13
C LEU A 31 12.15 -28.73 -9.08
N VAL A 32 11.81 -27.46 -9.31
CA VAL A 32 11.01 -26.62 -8.42
C VAL A 32 9.62 -26.41 -9.00
N GLN A 33 8.59 -26.48 -8.16
CA GLN A 33 7.19 -26.30 -8.58
C GLN A 33 6.98 -24.91 -9.19
N LYS A 34 6.24 -24.85 -10.30
CA LYS A 34 5.89 -23.58 -10.94
C LYS A 34 4.84 -22.83 -10.08
N THR A 35 5.30 -21.94 -9.23
CA THR A 35 4.46 -20.93 -8.56
C THR A 35 4.77 -19.53 -9.12
N PRO A 36 3.87 -18.54 -8.99
CA PRO A 36 4.14 -17.18 -9.47
C PRO A 36 5.39 -16.56 -8.84
N GLU A 37 5.62 -16.79 -7.55
CA GLU A 37 6.82 -16.31 -6.84
C GLU A 37 8.08 -17.05 -7.31
N GLU A 38 8.00 -18.36 -7.51
CA GLU A 38 9.13 -19.16 -8.01
C GLU A 38 9.51 -18.77 -9.44
N GLU A 39 8.54 -18.46 -10.31
CA GLU A 39 8.83 -17.96 -11.66
C GLU A 39 9.64 -16.65 -11.61
N VAL A 40 9.26 -15.73 -10.72
CA VAL A 40 10.01 -14.49 -10.48
C VAL A 40 11.40 -14.79 -9.93
N ARG A 41 11.54 -15.72 -8.99
CA ARG A 41 12.84 -16.14 -8.43
C ARG A 41 13.77 -16.68 -9.51
N GLN A 42 13.30 -17.59 -10.36
CA GLN A 42 14.08 -18.15 -11.46
C GLN A 42 14.47 -17.09 -12.50
N LYS A 43 13.56 -16.17 -12.85
CA LYS A 43 13.87 -15.03 -13.72
C LYS A 43 14.88 -14.07 -13.07
N THR A 44 14.78 -13.87 -11.76
CA THR A 44 15.73 -13.04 -10.98
C THR A 44 17.14 -13.60 -11.04
N ILE A 45 17.33 -14.92 -10.90
CA ILE A 45 18.64 -15.57 -11.03
C ILE A 45 19.27 -15.26 -12.40
N ILE A 46 18.50 -15.42 -13.48
CA ILE A 46 18.97 -15.11 -14.85
C ILE A 46 19.26 -13.61 -15.01
N PHE A 47 18.39 -12.75 -14.47
CA PHE A 47 18.54 -11.31 -14.51
C PHE A 47 19.85 -10.86 -13.85
N ILE A 48 20.12 -11.28 -12.61
CA ILE A 48 21.32 -10.84 -11.89
C ILE A 48 22.60 -11.41 -12.49
N GLN A 49 22.56 -12.61 -13.06
CA GLN A 49 23.71 -13.16 -13.81
C GLN A 49 23.96 -12.38 -15.10
N LYS A 50 22.95 -12.25 -15.97
CA LYS A 50 23.13 -11.71 -17.33
C LYS A 50 23.19 -10.19 -17.39
N LYS A 51 22.44 -9.49 -16.54
CA LYS A 51 22.35 -8.02 -16.55
C LYS A 51 23.26 -7.37 -15.52
N LEU A 52 23.32 -7.92 -14.30
CA LEU A 52 24.16 -7.34 -13.25
C LEU A 52 25.58 -7.91 -13.26
N GLY A 53 25.83 -9.06 -13.90
CA GLY A 53 27.15 -9.68 -14.01
C GLY A 53 27.57 -10.42 -12.73
N ILE A 54 26.60 -10.96 -11.97
CA ILE A 54 26.86 -11.72 -10.75
C ILE A 54 27.23 -13.16 -11.12
N PRO A 55 28.43 -13.66 -10.74
CA PRO A 55 28.81 -15.05 -10.99
C PRO A 55 27.89 -16.03 -10.26
N ILE A 56 27.56 -17.16 -10.89
CA ILE A 56 26.64 -18.16 -10.30
C ILE A 56 27.18 -18.75 -9.00
N GLU A 57 28.51 -18.85 -8.89
CA GLU A 57 29.25 -19.36 -7.74
C GLU A 57 29.06 -18.47 -6.49
N ARG A 58 28.59 -17.24 -6.66
CA ARG A 58 28.37 -16.27 -5.58
C ARG A 58 26.89 -16.10 -5.23
N ILE A 59 26.03 -17.00 -5.70
CA ILE A 59 24.60 -16.96 -5.47
C ILE A 59 24.18 -18.18 -4.65
N ARG A 60 23.45 -17.95 -3.57
CA ARG A 60 22.68 -18.98 -2.86
C ARG A 60 21.19 -18.71 -3.00
N VAL A 61 20.42 -19.77 -3.06
CA VAL A 61 18.96 -19.72 -3.21
C VAL A 61 18.33 -20.51 -2.08
N GLU A 62 17.29 -19.95 -1.46
CA GLU A 62 16.59 -20.50 -0.30
C GLU A 62 17.53 -20.71 0.91
N GLU A 63 18.43 -19.76 1.18
CA GLU A 63 19.46 -19.88 2.23
C GLU A 63 18.82 -19.91 3.62
N PRO A 64 18.91 -21.02 4.37
CA PRO A 64 18.35 -21.12 5.72
C PRO A 64 19.14 -20.28 6.72
N MET A 65 18.46 -19.44 7.51
CA MET A 65 19.14 -18.58 8.49
C MET A 65 19.84 -19.37 9.62
N CYS A 66 19.44 -20.62 9.83
CA CYS A 66 20.09 -21.51 10.79
C CYS A 66 21.52 -21.90 10.40
N HIS A 67 21.88 -21.83 9.11
CA HIS A 67 23.27 -22.04 8.66
C HIS A 67 24.19 -20.90 9.07
N VAL A 68 23.65 -19.68 9.18
CA VAL A 68 24.38 -18.49 9.63
C VAL A 68 24.53 -18.51 11.15
N LYS A 69 23.42 -18.77 11.86
CA LYS A 69 23.41 -18.84 13.33
C LYS A 69 22.38 -19.85 13.82
N LYS A 70 22.85 -20.82 14.60
CA LYS A 70 22.01 -21.88 15.18
C LYS A 70 20.83 -21.28 15.96
N GLY A 71 19.63 -21.78 15.71
CA GLY A 71 18.39 -21.36 16.37
C GLY A 71 17.61 -20.26 15.64
N LEU A 72 18.18 -19.62 14.62
CA LEU A 72 17.42 -18.70 13.77
C LEU A 72 16.49 -19.45 12.82
N ARG A 73 15.30 -18.88 12.61
CA ARG A 73 14.27 -19.41 11.73
C ARG A 73 14.17 -18.57 10.46
N GLY A 74 13.59 -19.17 9.42
CA GLY A 74 13.37 -18.51 8.14
C GLY A 74 14.48 -18.77 7.13
N ARG A 75 14.27 -18.26 5.92
CA ARG A 75 15.12 -18.45 4.76
C ARG A 75 15.12 -17.19 3.91
N ALA A 76 16.28 -16.83 3.38
CA ALA A 76 16.39 -15.76 2.41
C ALA A 76 16.26 -16.35 1.01
N ASP A 77 15.43 -15.74 0.15
CA ASP A 77 15.15 -16.26 -1.18
C ASP A 77 16.41 -16.37 -2.03
N ILE A 78 17.19 -15.29 -2.11
CA ILE A 78 18.48 -15.28 -2.78
C ILE A 78 19.48 -14.46 -1.96
N VAL A 79 20.70 -14.98 -1.78
CA VAL A 79 21.83 -14.27 -1.17
C VAL A 79 22.95 -14.19 -2.19
N VAL A 80 23.45 -12.97 -2.41
CA VAL A 80 24.64 -12.72 -3.25
C VAL A 80 25.83 -12.41 -2.35
N TYR A 81 26.96 -13.04 -2.64
CA TYR A 81 28.21 -12.89 -1.89
C TYR A 81 29.25 -12.05 -2.64
N ARG A 82 30.20 -11.49 -1.90
CA ARG A 82 31.33 -10.73 -2.47
C ARG A 82 32.42 -11.63 -3.04
N ASP A 83 32.55 -12.82 -2.50
CA ASP A 83 33.67 -13.72 -2.71
C ASP A 83 33.18 -15.13 -3.05
N ASP A 84 34.08 -15.94 -3.63
CA ASP A 84 33.76 -17.30 -4.09
C ASP A 84 33.61 -18.29 -2.93
N LYS A 85 34.11 -17.96 -1.73
CA LYS A 85 33.93 -18.78 -0.51
C LYS A 85 32.59 -18.52 0.17
N GLN A 86 31.88 -17.48 -0.25
CA GLN A 86 30.58 -17.07 0.27
C GLN A 86 30.61 -16.74 1.76
N GLU A 87 31.66 -16.05 2.20
CA GLU A 87 31.80 -15.63 3.60
C GLU A 87 31.18 -14.25 3.83
N GLU A 88 31.25 -13.34 2.86
CA GLU A 88 30.72 -11.98 2.99
C GLU A 88 29.47 -11.75 2.12
N ALA A 89 28.30 -11.76 2.76
CA ALA A 89 27.04 -11.44 2.10
C ALA A 89 27.05 -9.98 1.61
N LEU A 90 26.88 -9.80 0.30
CA LEU A 90 26.79 -8.48 -0.34
C LEU A 90 25.36 -7.97 -0.34
N MET A 91 24.42 -8.81 -0.76
CA MET A 91 23.03 -8.43 -0.99
C MET A 91 22.07 -9.58 -0.66
N VAL A 92 20.98 -9.25 0.02
CA VAL A 92 19.80 -10.13 0.16
C VAL A 92 18.78 -9.72 -0.88
N ILE A 93 18.22 -10.67 -1.61
CA ILE A 93 17.13 -10.43 -2.56
C ILE A 93 15.89 -11.16 -2.06
N GLU A 94 14.77 -10.45 -1.97
CA GLU A 94 13.46 -10.99 -1.61
C GLU A 94 12.58 -10.99 -2.87
N CYS A 95 12.06 -12.17 -3.25
CA CYS A 95 11.20 -12.34 -4.41
C CYS A 95 9.73 -12.42 -3.98
N LYS A 96 8.85 -11.82 -4.78
CA LYS A 96 7.41 -11.91 -4.60
C LYS A 96 6.69 -12.22 -5.91
N ALA A 97 5.47 -12.71 -5.81
CA ALA A 97 4.62 -12.89 -6.98
C ALA A 97 4.32 -11.52 -7.66
N PRO A 98 4.06 -11.49 -8.98
CA PRO A 98 3.87 -10.23 -9.73
C PRO A 98 2.80 -9.28 -9.18
N TYR A 99 1.76 -9.83 -8.54
CA TYR A 99 0.64 -9.10 -7.95
C TYR A 99 0.90 -8.57 -6.53
N ILE A 100 2.08 -8.82 -5.95
CA ILE A 100 2.47 -8.30 -4.62
C ILE A 100 3.36 -7.08 -4.80
N ASP A 101 2.98 -5.96 -4.19
CA ASP A 101 3.81 -4.76 -4.18
C ASP A 101 5.06 -4.95 -3.29
N VAL A 102 6.22 -4.77 -3.92
CA VAL A 102 7.54 -4.94 -3.31
C VAL A 102 8.01 -3.74 -2.53
N GLU A 103 7.42 -2.56 -2.73
CA GLU A 103 7.75 -1.35 -1.98
C GLU A 103 7.07 -1.31 -0.61
N CYS A 104 6.23 -2.30 -0.30
CA CYS A 104 5.54 -2.33 0.97
C CYS A 104 6.48 -2.66 2.14
N ASN A 105 6.18 -2.04 3.30
CA ASN A 105 6.99 -2.20 4.52
C ASN A 105 7.10 -3.65 4.98
N VAL A 106 6.10 -4.51 4.75
CA VAL A 106 6.14 -5.91 5.20
C VAL A 106 7.20 -6.71 4.46
N VAL A 107 7.30 -6.52 3.14
CA VAL A 107 8.33 -7.16 2.29
C VAL A 107 9.70 -6.60 2.64
N LEU A 108 9.79 -5.28 2.82
CA LEU A 108 11.03 -4.64 3.25
C LEU A 108 11.49 -5.10 4.64
N ASP A 109 10.60 -5.16 5.63
CA ASP A 109 10.88 -5.63 6.99
C ASP A 109 11.35 -7.10 6.99
N GLN A 110 10.77 -7.93 6.12
CA GLN A 110 11.23 -9.30 5.92
C GLN A 110 12.68 -9.33 5.42
N ALA A 111 12.99 -8.55 4.39
CA ALA A 111 14.34 -8.47 3.85
C ALA A 111 15.34 -7.84 4.84
N ILE A 112 14.93 -6.83 5.63
CA ILE A 112 15.75 -6.21 6.69
C ILE A 112 16.14 -7.26 7.73
N ARG A 113 15.21 -8.11 8.19
CA ARG A 113 15.52 -9.19 9.13
C ARG A 113 16.63 -10.10 8.62
N TYR A 114 16.51 -10.57 7.38
CA TYR A 114 17.54 -11.45 6.79
C TYR A 114 18.85 -10.72 6.55
N ARG A 115 18.80 -9.47 6.10
CA ARG A 115 19.97 -8.60 5.95
C ARG A 115 20.70 -8.43 7.28
N ASP A 116 19.99 -8.23 8.39
CA ASP A 116 20.61 -8.04 9.70
C ASP A 116 21.25 -9.32 10.22
N ILE A 117 20.64 -10.49 9.94
CA ILE A 117 21.24 -11.81 10.25
C ILE A 117 22.53 -12.02 9.44
N LEU A 118 22.49 -11.72 8.15
CA LEU A 118 23.62 -11.92 7.22
C LEU A 118 24.63 -10.77 7.20
N ASN A 119 24.33 -9.66 7.90
CA ASN A 119 25.05 -8.39 7.82
C ASN A 119 25.27 -7.87 6.37
N ALA A 120 24.32 -8.12 5.47
CA ALA A 120 24.46 -7.75 4.07
C ALA A 120 24.45 -6.22 3.88
N LYS A 121 25.14 -5.71 2.85
CA LYS A 121 25.20 -4.25 2.59
C LYS A 121 23.98 -3.74 1.82
N TYR A 122 23.37 -4.60 1.02
CA TYR A 122 22.27 -4.25 0.13
C TYR A 122 21.06 -5.16 0.34
N ILE A 123 19.90 -4.62 0.01
CA ILE A 123 18.64 -5.36 -0.14
C ILE A 123 18.13 -5.09 -1.55
N MET A 124 17.60 -6.11 -2.23
CA MET A 124 16.80 -5.95 -3.44
C MET A 124 15.44 -6.60 -3.24
N LEU A 125 14.37 -5.90 -3.54
CA LEU A 125 13.00 -6.42 -3.53
C LEU A 125 12.53 -6.50 -4.99
N VAL A 126 11.95 -7.63 -5.41
CA VAL A 126 11.58 -7.84 -6.83
C VAL A 126 10.35 -8.74 -6.99
N ASN A 127 9.42 -8.32 -7.85
CA ASN A 127 8.23 -9.10 -8.21
C ASN A 127 8.11 -9.38 -9.72
N GLY A 128 9.13 -9.01 -10.49
CA GLY A 128 9.15 -9.16 -11.95
C GLY A 128 8.41 -8.05 -12.72
N VAL A 129 7.69 -7.17 -12.03
CA VAL A 129 7.12 -5.93 -12.60
C VAL A 129 7.96 -4.72 -12.17
N ASN A 130 8.27 -4.66 -10.88
CA ASN A 130 9.11 -3.66 -10.25
C ASN A 130 10.29 -4.30 -9.51
N ALA A 131 11.36 -3.54 -9.33
CA ALA A 131 12.46 -3.91 -8.46
C ALA A 131 13.10 -2.68 -7.81
N VAL A 132 13.29 -2.73 -6.50
CA VAL A 132 13.87 -1.64 -5.71
C VAL A 132 15.07 -2.14 -4.95
N VAL A 133 16.13 -1.32 -4.92
CA VAL A 133 17.39 -1.65 -4.23
C VAL A 133 17.62 -0.65 -3.11
N TYR A 134 18.03 -1.14 -1.95
CA TYR A 134 18.40 -0.33 -0.82
C TYR A 134 19.85 -0.59 -0.41
N GLN A 135 20.55 0.46 0.01
CA GLN A 135 21.85 0.40 0.65
C GLN A 135 21.70 0.67 2.15
N PHE A 136 22.26 -0.21 2.98
CA PHE A 136 22.44 0.10 4.40
C PHE A 136 23.75 0.87 4.62
N LYS A 137 23.65 2.08 5.16
CA LYS A 137 24.80 2.94 5.46
C LYS A 137 24.52 3.81 6.68
N ASN A 138 25.44 3.80 7.65
CA ASN A 138 25.36 4.59 8.89
C ASN A 138 24.07 4.34 9.69
N GLY A 139 23.69 3.07 9.87
CA GLY A 139 22.49 2.69 10.62
C GLY A 139 21.17 3.01 9.91
N LYS A 140 21.21 3.49 8.66
CA LYS A 140 20.02 3.87 7.89
C LYS A 140 19.99 3.13 6.57
N LEU A 141 18.79 2.69 6.22
CA LEU A 141 18.49 2.17 4.90
C LEU A 141 18.21 3.33 3.95
N LYS A 142 18.81 3.31 2.76
CA LYS A 142 18.68 4.36 1.75
C LYS A 142 18.41 3.74 0.38
N GLU A 143 17.34 4.16 -0.28
CA GLU A 143 16.98 3.67 -1.61
C GLU A 143 18.03 4.09 -2.65
N VAL A 144 18.31 3.19 -3.59
CA VAL A 144 19.26 3.38 -4.68
C VAL A 144 18.50 3.75 -5.95
N ASP A 145 18.93 4.82 -6.62
CA ASP A 145 18.27 5.47 -7.76
C ASP A 145 18.09 4.57 -9.00
N LYS A 146 18.88 3.52 -9.12
CA LYS A 146 18.82 2.52 -10.18
C LYS A 146 19.38 1.19 -9.67
N ILE A 147 18.99 0.08 -10.29
CA ILE A 147 19.57 -1.23 -9.99
C ILE A 147 21.07 -1.19 -10.39
N PRO A 148 22.01 -1.32 -9.44
CA PRO A 148 23.44 -1.24 -9.74
C PRO A 148 23.98 -2.56 -10.31
N SER A 149 24.97 -2.46 -11.19
CA SER A 149 25.78 -3.60 -11.62
C SER A 149 26.56 -4.22 -10.45
N TYR A 150 27.01 -5.47 -10.61
CA TYR A 150 27.81 -6.14 -9.59
C TYR A 150 29.08 -5.37 -9.23
N GLN A 151 29.74 -4.77 -10.23
CA GLN A 151 30.93 -3.93 -10.01
C GLN A 151 30.62 -2.65 -9.22
N GLU A 152 29.47 -2.00 -9.47
CA GLU A 152 29.01 -0.85 -8.70
C GLU A 152 28.68 -1.24 -7.25
N LEU A 153 28.02 -2.38 -7.05
CA LEU A 153 27.71 -2.94 -5.72
C LEU A 153 28.99 -3.23 -4.91
N LEU A 154 29.95 -3.94 -5.51
CA LEU A 154 31.22 -4.27 -4.86
C LEU A 154 31.96 -3.01 -4.42
N LYS A 155 32.11 -2.03 -5.33
CA LYS A 155 32.81 -0.76 -5.08
C LYS A 155 31.98 0.24 -4.26
N SER A 156 30.75 -0.12 -3.92
CA SER A 156 29.79 0.76 -3.25
C SER A 156 29.55 2.11 -3.98
N LYS A 157 29.70 2.11 -5.30
CA LYS A 157 29.51 3.27 -6.18
C LYS A 157 28.05 3.35 -6.64
N VAL A 158 27.16 3.59 -5.69
CA VAL A 158 25.72 3.67 -5.95
C VAL A 158 25.21 5.09 -5.74
N LYS A 159 24.27 5.52 -6.60
CA LYS A 159 23.59 6.80 -6.43
C LYS A 159 22.35 6.57 -5.57
N ILE A 160 22.29 7.22 -4.43
CA ILE A 160 21.11 7.18 -3.55
C ILE A 160 20.03 8.07 -4.15
N VAL A 161 18.78 7.60 -4.11
CA VAL A 161 17.61 8.43 -4.42
C VAL A 161 17.71 9.67 -3.54
N LYS A 162 17.86 10.83 -4.16
CA LYS A 162 17.67 12.08 -3.41
C LYS A 162 16.21 12.02 -2.98
N GLN A 163 15.95 11.80 -1.69
CA GLN A 163 14.63 12.05 -1.12
C GLN A 163 14.22 13.41 -1.66
N SER A 164 13.29 13.44 -2.62
CA SER A 164 12.53 14.65 -2.81
C SER A 164 11.90 14.82 -1.44
N LYS A 165 12.18 15.96 -0.78
CA LYS A 165 11.27 16.38 0.27
C LYS A 165 9.90 16.27 -0.38
N ASP A 166 9.02 15.45 0.18
CA ASP A 166 7.63 15.32 -0.23
C ASP A 166 7.00 16.71 -0.16
N LYS A 167 7.19 17.48 -1.23
CA LYS A 167 6.72 18.85 -1.33
C LYS A 167 5.29 18.75 -1.79
N PRO A 168 4.35 19.39 -1.10
CA PRO A 168 3.00 19.49 -1.58
C PRO A 168 2.98 20.02 -3.01
N TYR A 169 2.15 19.41 -3.85
CA TYR A 169 1.90 19.88 -5.20
C TYR A 169 1.16 21.21 -5.17
N THR A 170 1.47 22.08 -6.15
CA THR A 170 0.70 23.30 -6.37
C THR A 170 -0.68 22.98 -6.95
N PHE A 171 -1.57 23.97 -7.00
CA PHE A 171 -2.88 23.78 -7.63
C PHE A 171 -2.77 23.52 -9.14
N GLU A 172 -1.78 24.09 -9.80
CA GLU A 172 -1.52 23.87 -11.23
C GLU A 172 -0.96 22.46 -11.48
N ASP A 173 -0.11 21.97 -10.59
CA ASP A 173 0.43 20.60 -10.68
C ASP A 173 -0.68 19.55 -10.68
N ILE A 174 -1.68 19.67 -9.78
CA ILE A 174 -2.78 18.70 -9.67
C ILE A 174 -3.75 18.74 -10.87
N LYS A 175 -3.79 19.87 -11.60
CA LYS A 175 -4.55 19.99 -12.85
C LYS A 175 -3.83 19.36 -14.04
N SER A 176 -2.52 19.16 -13.93
CA SER A 176 -1.72 18.60 -15.00
C SER A 176 -2.14 17.17 -15.34
N LYS A 177 -2.48 16.92 -16.60
CA LYS A 177 -2.76 15.57 -17.11
C LYS A 177 -1.59 14.61 -16.89
N ARG A 178 -0.36 15.12 -16.96
CA ARG A 178 0.83 14.32 -16.68
C ARG A 178 0.83 13.78 -15.24
N LEU A 179 0.48 14.62 -14.27
CA LEU A 179 0.44 14.20 -12.87
C LEU A 179 -0.76 13.28 -12.60
N GLN A 180 -1.92 13.59 -13.18
CA GLN A 180 -3.11 12.73 -13.11
C GLN A 180 -2.83 11.32 -13.64
N ASN A 181 -2.24 11.21 -14.82
CA ASN A 181 -1.89 9.91 -15.41
C ASN A 181 -0.82 9.18 -14.59
N LYS A 182 0.13 9.90 -13.97
CA LYS A 182 1.11 9.30 -13.07
C LYS A 182 0.43 8.59 -11.90
N PHE A 183 -0.42 9.29 -11.15
CA PHE A 183 -1.10 8.72 -9.99
C PHE A 183 -2.15 7.66 -10.35
N LEU A 184 -2.73 7.75 -11.56
CA LEU A 184 -3.58 6.71 -12.12
C LEU A 184 -2.78 5.40 -12.32
N ASN A 185 -1.64 5.50 -13.00
CA ASN A 185 -0.76 4.36 -13.26
C ASN A 185 -0.14 3.77 -11.98
N GLU A 186 0.03 4.58 -10.94
CA GLU A 186 0.48 4.14 -9.61
C GLU A 186 -0.67 3.55 -8.76
N GLY A 187 -1.88 3.42 -9.30
CA GLY A 187 -3.01 2.76 -8.63
C GLY A 187 -3.70 3.58 -7.54
N TYR A 188 -3.43 4.89 -7.45
CA TYR A 188 -4.12 5.76 -6.48
C TYR A 188 -5.54 6.15 -6.91
N MET A 189 -5.86 6.01 -8.19
CA MET A 189 -7.18 6.30 -8.76
C MET A 189 -7.62 5.11 -9.59
N GLY A 190 -8.94 4.89 -9.66
CA GLY A 190 -9.50 3.81 -10.46
C GLY A 190 -9.53 4.17 -11.95
N GLU A 191 -9.20 3.21 -12.82
CA GLU A 191 -9.12 3.41 -14.27
C GLU A 191 -10.46 3.77 -14.94
N ASP A 192 -11.58 3.34 -14.37
CA ASP A 192 -12.93 3.67 -14.83
C ASP A 192 -13.51 4.92 -14.16
N SER A 193 -12.74 5.57 -13.27
CA SER A 193 -13.21 6.76 -12.58
C SER A 193 -13.30 7.94 -13.54
N PRO A 194 -14.31 8.84 -13.44
CA PRO A 194 -14.46 9.94 -14.38
C PRO A 194 -13.24 10.88 -14.37
N PRO A 195 -12.56 11.13 -15.52
CA PRO A 195 -11.34 11.96 -15.55
C PRO A 195 -11.53 13.40 -15.06
N LYS A 196 -12.77 13.91 -15.08
CA LYS A 196 -13.13 15.22 -14.54
C LYS A 196 -12.98 15.30 -13.01
N ASN A 197 -12.96 14.16 -12.31
CA ASN A 197 -12.83 14.10 -10.85
C ASN A 197 -11.38 13.95 -10.38
N TYR A 198 -10.43 13.64 -11.27
CA TYR A 198 -9.03 13.37 -10.92
C TYR A 198 -8.36 14.53 -10.19
N GLU A 199 -8.72 15.77 -10.54
CA GLU A 199 -8.23 16.96 -9.85
C GLU A 199 -8.55 16.90 -8.35
N PHE A 200 -9.80 16.55 -7.99
CA PHE A 200 -10.21 16.44 -6.60
C PHE A 200 -9.52 15.29 -5.87
N TYR A 201 -9.37 14.13 -6.53
CA TYR A 201 -8.70 12.96 -5.93
C TYR A 201 -7.24 13.28 -5.62
N LEU A 202 -6.53 13.93 -6.55
CA LEU A 202 -5.18 14.43 -6.33
C LEU A 202 -5.10 15.51 -5.26
N ASN A 203 -6.08 16.42 -5.18
CA ASN A 203 -6.12 17.45 -4.15
C ASN A 203 -6.22 16.84 -2.75
N LEU A 204 -7.04 15.79 -2.61
CA LEU A 204 -7.19 15.05 -1.35
C LEU A 204 -5.94 14.21 -1.01
N LEU A 205 -5.34 13.53 -1.99
CA LEU A 205 -4.06 12.84 -1.83
C LEU A 205 -2.93 13.80 -1.41
N ASN A 206 -2.86 14.97 -2.03
CA ASN A 206 -1.87 16.01 -1.71
C ASN A 206 -2.01 16.47 -0.25
N LEU A 207 -3.24 16.70 0.23
CA LEU A 207 -3.52 17.01 1.63
C LEU A 207 -3.06 15.90 2.58
N LEU A 208 -3.46 14.66 2.30
CA LEU A 208 -3.24 13.52 3.20
C LEU A 208 -1.77 13.09 3.26
N LEU A 209 -1.09 13.06 2.10
CA LEU A 209 0.23 12.45 1.98
C LEU A 209 1.38 13.44 2.06
N LEU A 210 1.17 14.73 1.75
CA LEU A 210 2.28 15.67 1.58
C LEU A 210 2.20 16.87 2.54
N LYS A 211 1.00 17.23 3.02
CA LYS A 211 0.84 18.40 3.92
C LYS A 211 0.97 18.02 5.39
N ASN A 212 1.76 18.81 6.11
CA ASN A 212 1.93 18.68 7.56
C ASN A 212 0.80 19.37 8.32
N ILE A 213 0.41 18.79 9.46
CA ILE A 213 -0.41 19.49 10.45
C ILE A 213 0.56 20.16 11.42
N THR A 214 0.53 21.48 11.50
CA THR A 214 1.53 22.28 12.23
C THR A 214 1.01 22.83 13.57
N SER A 215 -0.26 22.56 13.93
CA SER A 215 -0.91 23.14 15.11
C SER A 215 -1.77 22.11 15.83
N SER A 216 -1.64 22.03 17.15
CA SER A 216 -2.46 21.16 18.02
C SER A 216 -3.96 21.48 17.94
N ASN A 217 -4.33 22.76 17.76
CA ASN A 217 -5.72 23.18 17.57
C ASN A 217 -6.38 22.50 16.34
N ILE A 218 -5.60 22.18 15.30
CA ILE A 218 -6.12 21.41 14.17
C ILE A 218 -6.45 19.99 14.63
N LEU A 219 -5.57 19.32 15.37
CA LEU A 219 -5.79 17.97 15.90
C LEU A 219 -7.03 17.91 16.80
N GLU A 220 -7.20 18.90 17.67
CA GLU A 220 -8.39 19.04 18.52
C GLU A 220 -9.67 19.14 17.69
N LYS A 221 -9.68 19.96 16.63
CA LYS A 221 -10.84 20.11 15.72
C LYS A 221 -11.12 18.85 14.89
N LEU A 222 -10.10 18.04 14.61
CA LEU A 222 -10.24 16.73 13.97
C LEU A 222 -10.72 15.66 14.97
N ASN A 223 -10.71 15.95 16.26
CA ASN A 223 -10.94 15.01 17.36
C ASN A 223 -9.95 13.83 17.33
N VAL A 224 -8.67 14.15 17.09
CA VAL A 224 -7.55 13.21 17.14
C VAL A 224 -6.53 13.64 18.21
N ILE A 225 -5.81 12.67 18.76
CA ILE A 225 -4.79 12.86 19.80
C ILE A 225 -3.43 13.15 19.16
N GLU A 226 -3.08 12.40 18.12
CA GLU A 226 -1.77 12.49 17.47
C GLU A 226 -1.92 12.31 15.96
N ASP A 227 -1.09 13.03 15.20
CA ASP A 227 -0.87 12.82 13.77
C ASP A 227 0.44 12.05 13.59
N CYS A 228 0.33 10.76 13.30
CA CYS A 228 1.48 9.87 13.10
C CYS A 228 2.04 9.98 11.66
N PHE A 229 1.64 11.01 10.92
CA PHE A 229 1.97 11.24 9.52
C PHE A 229 1.56 10.04 8.65
N ARG A 230 2.35 9.67 7.64
CA ARG A 230 1.98 8.61 6.69
C ARG A 230 2.79 7.34 6.88
N GLY A 231 2.14 6.21 6.62
CA GLY A 231 2.78 4.91 6.47
C GLY A 231 2.09 4.10 5.37
N VAL A 232 2.81 3.14 4.80
CA VAL A 232 2.20 2.12 3.94
C VAL A 232 1.54 1.10 4.85
N THR A 233 0.24 0.93 4.69
CA THR A 233 -0.53 -0.03 5.49
C THR A 233 -0.99 -1.19 4.63
N PHE A 234 -1.16 -2.34 5.28
CA PHE A 234 -1.71 -3.54 4.67
C PHE A 234 -3.08 -3.83 5.28
N PHE A 235 -4.12 -3.67 4.47
CA PHE A 235 -5.47 -4.06 4.86
C PHE A 235 -6.04 -5.02 3.82
N GLY A 236 -6.25 -6.27 4.22
CA GLY A 236 -7.09 -7.18 3.45
C GLY A 236 -8.55 -6.78 3.60
N ASN A 237 -9.31 -6.73 2.51
CA ASN A 237 -10.75 -6.91 2.63
C ASN A 237 -11.06 -8.41 2.74
N ARG A 238 -12.24 -8.74 3.29
CA ARG A 238 -12.66 -10.13 3.47
C ARG A 238 -13.06 -10.83 2.16
N GLY A 239 -13.11 -10.10 1.05
CA GLY A 239 -13.26 -10.68 -0.28
C GLY A 239 -11.94 -11.18 -0.87
N GLY A 240 -10.78 -10.93 -0.25
CA GLY A 240 -9.47 -11.37 -0.75
C GLY A 240 -8.65 -10.28 -1.44
N GLY A 241 -9.18 -9.05 -1.54
CA GLY A 241 -8.44 -7.91 -2.06
C GLY A 241 -7.45 -7.40 -1.01
N GLN A 242 -6.23 -7.11 -1.42
CA GLN A 242 -5.20 -6.51 -0.57
C GLN A 242 -5.05 -5.04 -0.96
N TYR A 243 -5.28 -4.14 -0.01
CA TYR A 243 -5.02 -2.71 -0.19
C TYR A 243 -3.70 -2.38 0.47
N GLN A 244 -2.67 -2.25 -0.35
CA GLN A 244 -1.38 -1.71 0.05
C GLN A 244 -1.31 -0.28 -0.48
N VAL A 245 -1.54 0.70 0.39
CA VAL A 245 -1.51 2.10 -0.02
C VAL A 245 -0.97 3.01 1.08
N TRP A 246 -0.38 4.11 0.65
CA TRP A 246 -0.01 5.20 1.54
C TRP A 246 -1.23 5.74 2.27
N THR A 247 -1.09 5.80 3.59
CA THR A 247 -2.19 6.07 4.51
C THR A 247 -1.75 7.14 5.50
N ARG A 248 -2.57 8.18 5.70
CA ARG A 248 -2.38 9.15 6.78
C ARG A 248 -2.92 8.55 8.08
N LEU A 249 -2.09 8.48 9.12
CA LEU A 249 -2.35 7.77 10.37
C LEU A 249 -2.55 8.76 11.51
N PHE A 250 -3.58 8.51 12.32
CA PHE A 250 -3.91 9.28 13.51
C PHE A 250 -4.11 8.37 14.71
N ILE A 251 -3.78 8.84 15.91
CA ILE A 251 -4.28 8.24 17.14
C ILE A 251 -5.59 8.94 17.52
N ALA A 252 -6.65 8.18 17.73
CA ALA A 252 -7.94 8.72 18.18
C ALA A 252 -8.66 7.72 19.09
N LYS A 253 -9.67 8.22 19.81
CA LYS A 253 -10.53 7.40 20.67
C LYS A 253 -11.60 6.66 19.86
N ASP A 254 -11.85 5.39 20.19
CA ASP A 254 -13.03 4.66 19.72
C ASP A 254 -14.31 5.03 20.48
N TYR A 255 -15.39 4.29 20.19
CA TYR A 255 -16.71 4.48 20.81
C TYR A 255 -16.73 4.12 22.31
N GLU A 256 -15.76 3.35 22.81
CA GLU A 256 -15.56 3.01 24.23
C GLU A 256 -14.44 3.86 24.87
N ARG A 257 -13.97 4.92 24.19
CA ARG A 257 -12.87 5.80 24.62
C ARG A 257 -11.50 5.13 24.77
N LYS A 258 -11.25 4.03 24.05
CA LYS A 258 -9.92 3.41 23.95
C LYS A 258 -9.14 3.98 22.77
N ASP A 259 -7.81 4.03 22.90
CA ASP A 259 -6.93 4.51 21.83
C ASP A 259 -6.87 3.51 20.68
N GLN A 260 -6.96 4.03 19.46
CA GLN A 260 -6.89 3.29 18.21
C GLN A 260 -6.02 4.06 17.21
N VAL A 261 -5.41 3.33 16.28
CA VAL A 261 -4.81 3.93 15.08
C VAL A 261 -5.87 3.99 14.00
N LEU A 262 -6.22 5.19 13.54
CA LEU A 262 -7.13 5.42 12.42
C LEU A 262 -6.31 5.80 11.19
N GLY A 263 -6.51 5.10 10.08
CA GLY A 263 -5.84 5.39 8.81
C GLY A 263 -6.81 5.93 7.77
N ILE A 264 -6.42 6.99 7.05
CA ILE A 264 -7.14 7.50 5.87
C ILE A 264 -6.29 7.25 4.63
N SER A 265 -6.82 6.55 3.63
CA SER A 265 -6.13 6.28 2.37
C SER A 265 -7.05 6.40 1.17
N ILE A 266 -6.47 6.62 -0.01
CA ILE A 266 -7.19 6.65 -1.29
C ILE A 266 -6.51 5.69 -2.24
N CYS A 267 -7.29 4.90 -2.94
CA CYS A 267 -6.80 3.93 -3.93
C CYS A 267 -7.78 3.74 -5.08
N GLY A 268 -7.26 3.34 -6.23
CA GLY A 268 -8.04 2.70 -7.28
C GLY A 268 -8.42 1.29 -6.87
N THR A 269 -9.64 0.88 -7.16
CA THR A 269 -9.99 -0.54 -7.24
C THR A 269 -9.68 -1.04 -8.64
N GLU A 270 -9.39 -2.32 -8.78
CA GLU A 270 -9.01 -2.92 -10.05
C GLU A 270 -10.26 -3.26 -10.87
N HIS A 271 -10.22 -2.99 -12.16
CA HIS A 271 -11.24 -3.45 -13.11
C HIS A 271 -11.11 -4.96 -13.31
N THR A 272 -12.23 -5.67 -13.41
CA THR A 272 -12.21 -7.09 -13.74
C THR A 272 -13.27 -7.43 -14.78
N GLU A 273 -12.90 -8.26 -15.75
CA GLU A 273 -13.80 -8.86 -16.73
C GLU A 273 -13.75 -10.38 -16.60
N ASN A 274 -14.90 -11.00 -16.36
CA ASN A 274 -15.09 -12.44 -16.21
C ASN A 274 -14.12 -13.09 -15.20
N ASP A 275 -13.69 -12.34 -14.17
CA ASP A 275 -12.81 -12.87 -13.15
C ASP A 275 -13.54 -13.99 -12.38
N PRO A 276 -12.92 -15.17 -12.19
CA PRO A 276 -13.58 -16.33 -11.61
C PRO A 276 -14.01 -16.12 -10.15
N HIS A 277 -13.44 -15.14 -9.46
CA HIS A 277 -13.73 -14.84 -8.06
C HIS A 277 -14.50 -13.52 -7.89
N TRP A 278 -14.16 -12.50 -8.69
CA TRP A 278 -14.71 -11.14 -8.58
C TRP A 278 -15.76 -10.79 -9.64
N GLY A 279 -15.89 -11.60 -10.70
CA GLY A 279 -16.79 -11.34 -11.81
C GLY A 279 -16.45 -10.06 -12.56
N ASN A 280 -17.48 -9.35 -13.02
CA ASN A 280 -17.34 -8.07 -13.70
C ASN A 280 -17.41 -6.93 -12.69
N ARG A 281 -16.36 -6.10 -12.60
CA ARG A 281 -16.35 -4.92 -11.73
C ARG A 281 -15.60 -3.76 -12.39
N LEU A 282 -16.07 -2.54 -12.12
CA LEU A 282 -15.37 -1.32 -12.53
C LEU A 282 -14.26 -0.97 -11.53
N GLY A 283 -13.14 -0.48 -12.05
CA GLY A 283 -12.06 0.12 -11.30
C GLY A 283 -12.41 1.56 -10.88
N VAL A 284 -13.07 1.69 -9.73
CA VAL A 284 -13.50 2.98 -9.14
C VAL A 284 -12.49 3.53 -8.14
N THR A 285 -12.55 4.84 -7.87
CA THR A 285 -11.71 5.49 -6.85
C THR A 285 -12.36 5.41 -5.48
N GLN A 286 -11.62 4.93 -4.49
CA GLN A 286 -12.11 4.64 -3.15
C GLN A 286 -11.35 5.43 -2.08
N LEU A 287 -12.07 6.07 -1.16
CA LEU A 287 -11.54 6.63 0.09
C LEU A 287 -11.82 5.67 1.24
N ASN A 288 -10.78 5.26 1.93
CA ASN A 288 -10.83 4.25 2.97
C ASN A 288 -10.53 4.85 4.34
N VAL A 289 -11.24 4.36 5.36
CA VAL A 289 -10.87 4.55 6.77
C VAL A 289 -10.62 3.19 7.40
N SER A 290 -9.38 2.97 7.86
CA SER A 290 -8.99 1.78 8.59
C SER A 290 -8.89 2.03 10.08
N ILE A 291 -9.12 0.98 10.86
CA ILE A 291 -8.96 0.99 12.32
C ILE A 291 -8.01 -0.16 12.68
N THR A 292 -7.00 0.16 13.47
CA THR A 292 -5.98 -0.78 13.94
C THR A 292 -5.82 -0.65 15.45
N ASN A 293 -5.87 -1.80 16.12
CA ASN A 293 -5.51 -1.97 17.53
C ASN A 293 -4.66 -3.24 17.72
N LYS A 294 -4.47 -3.62 18.99
CA LYS A 294 -3.74 -4.82 19.39
C LYS A 294 -4.33 -6.12 18.82
N GLU A 295 -5.64 -6.17 18.61
CA GLU A 295 -6.36 -7.40 18.26
C GLU A 295 -6.67 -7.49 16.75
N THR A 296 -7.02 -6.37 16.13
CA THR A 296 -7.56 -6.35 14.77
C THR A 296 -7.01 -5.20 13.93
N ARG A 297 -6.94 -5.44 12.62
CA ARG A 297 -6.66 -4.46 11.57
C ARG A 297 -7.65 -4.64 10.43
N HIS A 298 -8.45 -3.63 10.12
CA HIS A 298 -9.47 -3.74 9.06
C HIS A 298 -9.91 -2.37 8.55
N HIS A 299 -10.59 -2.37 7.39
CA HIS A 299 -11.33 -1.20 6.93
C HIS A 299 -12.68 -1.10 7.65
N SER A 300 -12.89 0.01 8.36
CA SER A 300 -14.20 0.32 8.92
C SER A 300 -15.14 0.93 7.88
N LEU A 301 -14.59 1.81 7.03
CA LEU A 301 -15.30 2.51 5.96
C LEU A 301 -14.54 2.38 4.63
N GLN A 302 -15.32 2.16 3.58
CA GLN A 302 -14.90 2.01 2.20
C GLN A 302 -15.84 2.86 1.34
N LEU A 303 -15.42 4.07 0.97
CA LEU A 303 -16.25 5.07 0.32
C LEU A 303 -15.89 5.18 -1.16
N ASN A 304 -16.79 4.74 -2.05
CA ASN A 304 -16.65 4.99 -3.49
C ASN A 304 -16.84 6.49 -3.77
N LEU A 305 -15.77 7.19 -4.14
CA LEU A 305 -15.80 8.64 -4.37
C LEU A 305 -16.59 8.99 -5.65
N ASP A 306 -16.56 8.14 -6.68
CA ASP A 306 -17.31 8.37 -7.92
C ASP A 306 -18.82 8.38 -7.67
N LYS A 307 -19.28 7.59 -6.70
CA LYS A 307 -20.71 7.47 -6.34
C LYS A 307 -21.16 8.48 -5.29
N PHE A 308 -20.30 8.76 -4.32
CA PHE A 308 -20.71 9.46 -3.10
C PHE A 308 -20.25 10.92 -3.01
N CYS A 309 -19.53 11.40 -4.02
CA CYS A 309 -19.23 12.82 -4.21
C CYS A 309 -20.15 13.43 -5.28
N LYS A 310 -20.90 14.47 -4.89
CA LYS A 310 -21.68 15.28 -5.82
C LYS A 310 -20.89 16.54 -6.15
N PHE A 311 -20.46 16.67 -7.40
CA PHE A 311 -19.69 17.78 -7.92
C PHE A 311 -20.63 18.85 -8.49
N ASP A 312 -20.59 20.06 -7.94
CA ASP A 312 -21.27 21.22 -8.48
C ASP A 312 -20.29 22.03 -9.36
N ILE A 313 -20.50 21.96 -10.67
CA ILE A 313 -19.62 22.61 -11.65
C ILE A 313 -19.69 24.14 -11.62
N ASN A 314 -20.80 24.72 -11.15
CA ASN A 314 -20.96 26.17 -11.10
C ASN A 314 -20.24 26.77 -9.90
N THR A 315 -20.20 26.03 -8.78
CA THR A 315 -19.61 26.53 -7.53
C THR A 315 -18.24 25.92 -7.22
N ASN A 316 -17.80 24.90 -7.97
CA ASN A 316 -16.65 24.05 -7.65
C ASN A 316 -16.74 23.36 -6.28
N MET A 317 -17.95 23.28 -5.72
CA MET A 317 -18.16 22.64 -4.43
C MET A 317 -18.45 21.14 -4.61
N ILE A 318 -17.91 20.34 -3.71
CA ILE A 318 -18.09 18.89 -3.69
C ILE A 318 -18.77 18.53 -2.39
N GLU A 319 -19.98 17.99 -2.48
CA GLU A 319 -20.67 17.41 -1.33
C GLU A 319 -20.36 15.93 -1.22
N ILE A 320 -19.97 15.48 -0.03
CA ILE A 320 -19.53 14.11 0.23
C ILE A 320 -20.48 13.48 1.24
N THR A 321 -21.09 12.36 0.85
CA THR A 321 -22.08 11.65 1.67
C THR A 321 -21.76 10.16 1.77
N HIS A 322 -22.55 9.40 2.52
CA HIS A 322 -22.57 7.95 2.44
C HIS A 322 -23.99 7.46 2.70
N ASN A 323 -24.41 6.37 2.04
CA ASN A 323 -25.78 5.90 2.16
C ASN A 323 -26.04 5.03 3.40
N GLY A 324 -25.07 4.82 4.29
CA GLY A 324 -25.25 3.96 5.46
C GLY A 324 -25.13 2.46 5.17
N ALA A 325 -24.73 2.04 3.98
CA ALA A 325 -24.50 0.63 3.69
C ALA A 325 -23.42 0.05 4.61
N ILE A 326 -23.68 -1.13 5.18
CA ILE A 326 -22.78 -1.77 6.12
C ILE A 326 -22.95 -3.29 6.05
N THR A 327 -21.85 -4.01 6.27
CA THR A 327 -21.83 -5.47 6.26
C THR A 327 -21.20 -5.99 7.55
N ARG A 328 -21.56 -7.23 7.90
CA ARG A 328 -20.96 -8.03 8.97
C ARG A 328 -20.03 -9.09 8.38
N GLY A 329 -19.25 -8.72 7.36
CA GLY A 329 -18.36 -9.65 6.66
C GLY A 329 -19.16 -10.75 5.95
N ARG A 330 -18.84 -12.02 6.23
CA ARG A 330 -19.50 -13.19 5.61
C ARG A 330 -20.97 -13.35 6.02
N ASP A 331 -21.38 -12.69 7.09
CA ASP A 331 -22.75 -12.79 7.61
C ASP A 331 -23.72 -11.83 6.91
N GLY A 332 -23.27 -11.21 5.81
CA GLY A 332 -24.10 -10.38 4.94
C GLY A 332 -24.24 -8.92 5.36
N ALA A 333 -25.20 -8.24 4.74
CA ALA A 333 -25.53 -6.85 4.99
C ALA A 333 -26.25 -6.68 6.34
N LEU A 334 -25.98 -5.58 7.04
CA LEU A 334 -26.75 -5.16 8.20
C LEU A 334 -27.81 -4.11 7.79
N PRO A 335 -28.92 -3.98 8.54
CA PRO A 335 -29.97 -3.02 8.20
C PRO A 335 -29.44 -1.57 8.19
N LYS A 336 -29.50 -0.93 7.03
CA LYS A 336 -29.08 0.48 6.86
C LYS A 336 -29.76 1.40 7.87
N LYS A 337 -31.08 1.22 8.07
CA LYS A 337 -31.88 2.08 8.95
C LYS A 337 -31.37 2.03 10.39
N GLU A 338 -31.06 0.84 10.90
CA GLU A 338 -30.52 0.69 12.26
C GLU A 338 -29.15 1.38 12.42
N LEU A 339 -28.28 1.33 11.40
CA LEU A 339 -27.03 2.09 11.44
C LEU A 339 -27.30 3.60 11.45
N LEU A 340 -28.25 4.09 10.65
CA LEU A 340 -28.62 5.51 10.63
C LEU A 340 -29.18 5.94 11.99
N ASP A 341 -30.09 5.17 12.58
CA ASP A 341 -30.65 5.45 13.91
C ASP A 341 -29.56 5.44 14.99
N TYR A 342 -28.62 4.48 14.89
CA TYR A 342 -27.45 4.39 15.78
C TYR A 342 -26.56 5.64 15.69
N VAL A 343 -26.28 6.12 14.47
CA VAL A 343 -25.49 7.34 14.25
C VAL A 343 -26.29 8.57 14.67
N GLN A 344 -27.57 8.68 14.33
CA GLN A 344 -28.45 9.80 14.70
C GLN A 344 -28.48 10.03 16.21
N LYS A 345 -28.51 8.94 17.00
CA LYS A 345 -28.50 9.00 18.46
C LYS A 345 -27.18 9.54 19.04
N ARG A 346 -26.04 9.28 18.38
CA ARG A 346 -24.69 9.54 18.91
C ARG A 346 -23.95 10.71 18.23
N ALA A 347 -24.36 11.06 17.03
CA ALA A 347 -23.78 12.08 16.16
C ALA A 347 -24.87 12.61 15.21
N PRO A 348 -25.91 13.27 15.74
CA PRO A 348 -27.08 13.70 14.96
C PRO A 348 -26.71 14.61 13.78
N GLU A 349 -25.62 15.37 13.90
CA GLU A 349 -25.12 16.27 12.85
C GLU A 349 -24.60 15.53 11.61
N LEU A 350 -24.30 14.23 11.73
CA LEU A 350 -23.87 13.40 10.61
C LEU A 350 -25.04 12.85 9.79
N VAL A 351 -26.29 12.94 10.25
CA VAL A 351 -27.44 12.37 9.54
C VAL A 351 -28.28 13.48 8.93
N LYS A 352 -28.45 13.44 7.61
CA LYS A 352 -29.30 14.37 6.84
C LYS A 352 -29.98 13.60 5.71
N ASP A 353 -31.29 13.76 5.57
CA ASP A 353 -32.09 13.17 4.48
C ASP A 353 -31.83 11.66 4.28
N ASP A 354 -31.86 10.88 5.36
CA ASP A 354 -31.58 9.42 5.38
C ASP A 354 -30.21 9.02 4.80
N LYS A 355 -29.24 9.93 4.91
CA LYS A 355 -27.84 9.75 4.51
C LYS A 355 -26.91 10.23 5.60
N ILE A 356 -25.68 9.73 5.52
CA ILE A 356 -24.56 10.23 6.30
C ILE A 356 -23.95 11.40 5.55
N TYR A 357 -23.95 12.59 6.14
CA TYR A 357 -23.28 13.77 5.62
C TYR A 357 -21.85 13.84 6.16
N LEU A 358 -20.87 13.73 5.26
CA LEU A 358 -19.45 13.77 5.64
C LEU A 358 -18.89 15.18 5.53
N GLY A 359 -19.26 15.95 4.50
CA GLY A 359 -18.86 17.35 4.41
C GLY A 359 -19.08 17.95 3.04
N ARG A 360 -18.66 19.22 2.89
CA ARG A 360 -18.67 19.93 1.62
C ARG A 360 -17.35 20.67 1.43
N LEU A 361 -16.64 20.41 0.34
CA LEU A 361 -15.29 20.94 0.09
C LEU A 361 -15.28 21.87 -1.13
N ASP A 362 -14.43 22.89 -1.08
CA ASP A 362 -14.18 23.81 -2.20
C ASP A 362 -13.00 23.28 -3.01
N ASN A 363 -13.25 22.84 -4.24
CA ASN A 363 -12.22 22.31 -5.14
C ASN A 363 -11.67 23.38 -6.10
N SER A 364 -12.03 24.67 -5.95
CA SER A 364 -11.41 25.76 -6.73
C SER A 364 -9.99 26.13 -6.27
N ARG A 365 -9.52 25.51 -5.18
CA ARG A 365 -8.21 25.75 -4.56
C ARG A 365 -7.68 24.49 -3.90
N LEU A 366 -6.41 24.53 -3.48
CA LEU A 366 -5.83 23.45 -2.68
C LEU A 366 -6.57 23.27 -1.35
N LEU A 367 -6.84 22.01 -1.00
CA LEU A 367 -7.32 21.67 0.34
C LEU A 367 -6.21 21.93 1.36
N GLU A 368 -6.55 22.55 2.49
CA GLU A 368 -5.60 22.91 3.54
C GLU A 368 -6.12 22.47 4.91
N TRP A 369 -5.23 21.96 5.76
CA TRP A 369 -5.57 21.54 7.13
C TRP A 369 -6.14 22.67 8.00
N ARG A 370 -5.85 23.94 7.67
CA ARG A 370 -6.41 25.13 8.35
C ARG A 370 -7.85 25.45 7.95
N ASN A 371 -8.36 24.87 6.86
CA ASN A 371 -9.71 25.13 6.37
C ASN A 371 -10.75 24.40 7.24
N SER A 372 -11.77 25.13 7.71
CA SER A 372 -12.80 24.60 8.61
C SER A 372 -13.65 23.49 7.98
N ASN A 373 -13.95 23.57 6.68
CA ASN A 373 -14.69 22.53 5.97
C ASN A 373 -13.85 21.26 5.81
N VAL A 374 -12.55 21.40 5.55
CA VAL A 374 -11.60 20.27 5.54
C VAL A 374 -11.54 19.60 6.92
N GLN A 375 -11.40 20.40 7.98
CA GLN A 375 -11.38 19.87 9.36
C GLN A 375 -12.68 19.14 9.70
N SER A 376 -13.82 19.75 9.37
CA SER A 376 -15.14 19.13 9.59
C SER A 376 -15.29 17.83 8.81
N PHE A 377 -14.89 17.80 7.54
CA PHE A 377 -14.92 16.61 6.71
C PHE A 377 -14.09 15.46 7.30
N ILE A 378 -12.84 15.73 7.65
CA ILE A 378 -11.94 14.70 8.20
C ILE A 378 -12.45 14.21 9.57
N ARG A 379 -12.90 15.12 10.45
CA ARG A 379 -13.53 14.74 11.74
C ARG A 379 -14.74 13.84 11.52
N ASN A 380 -15.65 14.24 10.63
CA ASN A 380 -16.88 13.50 10.37
C ASN A 380 -16.61 12.12 9.78
N LEU A 381 -15.63 12.03 8.88
CA LEU A 381 -15.15 10.79 8.28
C LEU A 381 -14.61 9.81 9.34
N LEU A 382 -13.71 10.28 10.22
CA LEU A 382 -13.14 9.47 11.29
C LEU A 382 -14.21 9.06 12.32
N ARG A 383 -15.04 10.02 12.76
CA ARG A 383 -16.13 9.76 13.72
C ARG A 383 -17.13 8.75 13.17
N TYR A 384 -17.49 8.86 11.89
CA TYR A 384 -18.40 7.90 11.27
C TYR A 384 -17.80 6.49 11.21
N ALA A 385 -16.50 6.36 10.90
CA ALA A 385 -15.81 5.06 10.92
C ALA A 385 -15.81 4.42 12.32
N VAL A 386 -15.55 5.20 13.37
CA VAL A 386 -15.62 4.70 14.76
C VAL A 386 -17.04 4.24 15.13
N LEU A 387 -18.06 5.01 14.74
CA LEU A 387 -19.46 4.65 15.01
C LEU A 387 -19.88 3.38 14.26
N ARG A 388 -19.40 3.15 13.03
CA ARG A 388 -19.66 1.92 12.27
C ARG A 388 -19.12 0.69 12.99
N ASP A 389 -17.95 0.78 13.60
CA ASP A 389 -17.35 -0.33 14.35
C ASP A 389 -18.04 -0.54 15.70
N GLY A 390 -18.45 0.53 16.37
CA GLY A 390 -19.31 0.44 17.55
C GLY A 390 -20.63 -0.28 17.24
N PHE A 391 -21.31 0.10 16.15
CA PHE A 391 -22.53 -0.56 15.71
C PHE A 391 -22.33 -2.05 15.44
N ARG A 392 -21.28 -2.44 14.71
CA ARG A 392 -20.95 -3.86 14.46
C ARG A 392 -20.69 -4.63 15.76
N SER A 393 -20.03 -3.99 16.72
CA SER A 393 -19.66 -4.61 18.00
C SER A 393 -20.87 -4.79 18.91
N GLU A 394 -21.72 -3.76 19.05
CA GLU A 394 -22.95 -3.82 19.84
C GLU A 394 -23.95 -4.81 19.23
N TYR A 395 -24.10 -4.82 17.90
CA TYR A 395 -24.98 -5.76 17.19
C TYR A 395 -24.53 -7.22 17.32
N LYS A 396 -23.23 -7.47 17.54
CA LYS A 396 -22.70 -8.80 17.82
C LYS A 396 -23.05 -9.27 19.24
N LYS A 397 -23.27 -8.36 20.18
CA LYS A 397 -23.62 -8.67 21.58
C LYS A 397 -25.12 -8.88 21.79
N SER A 398 -25.97 -8.36 20.89
CA SER A 398 -27.44 -8.42 20.99
C SER A 398 -28.09 -9.63 20.32
N LYS A 399 -27.30 -10.48 19.66
CA LYS A 399 -27.67 -11.79 19.13
C LYS A 399 -26.79 -12.85 19.77
#